data_AF-A0AAW6NJF7-F1
#
_entry.id   AF-A0AAW6NJF7-F1
#
_cell.length_a   1.000
_cell.length_b   1.000
_cell.length_c   1.000
_cell.angle_alpha   90.00
_cell.angle_beta   90.00
_cell.angle_gamma   90.00
#
_symmetry.space_group_name_H-M   'P 1'
#
loop_
_entity.id
_entity.type
_entity.pdbx_description
1 polymer ?
#
loop_
_entity_poly.entity_id
_entity_poly.type
_entity_poly.pdbx_seq_one_letter_code
_entity_poly.pdbx_strand_id
1 'polypeptide(L)'
;GGKLYDDFRDKQIVGIGWSQLAPLVKPGLSRAQLLALYQEADPLTKLGTARSGASQVWRFVNEIQKGDWVITYSPANRTYLLGKVTSDFQYHPEWVEEGMGIARQVKWNTQEIDRDRLSVATKNTLGSTLTVFQLPEYALEELLQDKKPTVDVITQNPIAMDEDEVVEMLAFEGIKDRINSLDWDEMQNLVAGVLRSMGYKTQVSPAGADRGKDIIASPDGFGFENPRIIVEVKHRREQMGSQQIRSFIGGRHKDDRGLYVSTGGFTKDARYEADRSTIPLTLWTL
;
A
#
# COMPACT_ATOMS: atom_id res chain seq x y z
N GLY A 1 -3.53 1.47 0.47
CA GLY A 1 -2.71 2.61 0.94
C GLY A 1 -1.40 2.14 1.52
N GLY A 2 -0.48 3.06 1.85
CA GLY A 2 0.73 2.75 2.64
C GLY A 2 2.05 2.56 1.85
N LYS A 3 2.04 2.71 0.52
CA LYS A 3 3.26 2.57 -0.31
C LYS A 3 4.37 3.54 0.09
N LEU A 4 4.00 4.75 0.51
CA LEU A 4 4.91 5.84 0.87
C LEU A 4 5.17 5.93 2.39
N TYR A 5 4.83 4.86 3.14
CA TYR A 5 4.96 4.86 4.60
C TYR A 5 6.38 5.21 5.06
N ASP A 6 7.40 4.52 4.51
CA ASP A 6 8.79 4.76 4.89
C ASP A 6 9.25 6.16 4.50
N ASP A 7 8.86 6.64 3.30
CA ASP A 7 9.18 8.00 2.86
C ASP A 7 8.55 9.06 3.76
N PHE A 8 7.29 8.88 4.16
CA PHE A 8 6.59 9.78 5.07
C PHE A 8 7.28 9.84 6.44
N ARG A 9 7.65 8.68 7.00
CA ARG A 9 8.37 8.59 8.27
C ARG A 9 9.74 9.27 8.16
N ASP A 10 10.53 8.90 7.16
CA ASP A 10 11.94 9.29 7.06
C ASP A 10 12.10 10.77 6.69
N LYS A 11 11.21 11.30 5.82
CA LYS A 11 11.19 12.71 5.42
C LYS A 11 10.36 13.60 6.37
N GLN A 12 9.69 13.03 7.38
CA GLN A 12 8.80 13.73 8.31
C GLN A 12 7.68 14.52 7.60
N ILE A 13 7.07 13.90 6.59
CA ILE A 13 5.97 14.50 5.81
C ILE A 13 4.79 13.54 5.67
N VAL A 14 3.65 14.08 5.26
CA VAL A 14 2.57 13.34 4.60
C VAL A 14 2.30 13.99 3.25
N GLY A 15 1.97 13.21 2.22
CA GLY A 15 1.72 13.74 0.87
C GLY A 15 0.70 12.96 0.06
N ILE A 16 0.31 13.52 -1.08
CA ILE A 16 -0.67 12.94 -2.02
C ILE A 16 -0.19 13.02 -3.48
N GLY A 17 -0.63 12.04 -4.29
CA GLY A 17 -0.01 11.71 -5.59
C GLY A 17 -0.67 12.26 -6.86
N TRP A 18 -1.35 13.41 -6.81
CA TRP A 18 -1.92 14.06 -8.01
C TRP A 18 -0.90 14.99 -8.69
N SER A 19 0.12 14.40 -9.32
CA SER A 19 1.27 15.09 -9.91
C SER A 19 0.90 16.18 -10.92
N GLN A 20 -0.09 15.92 -11.77
CA GLN A 20 -0.64 16.86 -12.75
C GLN A 20 -1.29 18.10 -12.12
N LEU A 21 -1.79 17.98 -10.88
CA LEU A 21 -2.36 19.11 -10.14
C LEU A 21 -1.33 19.79 -9.24
N ALA A 22 -0.29 19.08 -8.81
CA ALA A 22 0.68 19.59 -7.85
C ALA A 22 1.21 21.01 -8.14
N PRO A 23 1.61 21.38 -9.38
CA PRO A 23 2.09 22.73 -9.67
C PRO A 23 0.98 23.80 -9.74
N LEU A 24 -0.29 23.40 -9.85
CA LEU A 24 -1.43 24.30 -10.09
C LEU A 24 -2.22 24.62 -8.82
N VAL A 25 -2.04 23.83 -7.76
CA VAL A 25 -2.83 23.93 -6.54
C VAL A 25 -2.31 25.02 -5.63
N LYS A 26 -3.24 25.81 -5.07
CA LYS A 26 -2.98 26.84 -4.06
C LYS A 26 -4.14 26.90 -3.06
N PRO A 27 -3.91 27.44 -1.85
CA PRO A 27 -4.97 27.53 -0.85
C PRO A 27 -6.08 28.46 -1.34
N GLY A 28 -7.33 28.13 -0.99
CA GLY A 28 -8.51 28.94 -1.32
C GLY A 28 -9.14 28.64 -2.69
N LEU A 29 -8.58 27.76 -3.51
CA LEU A 29 -9.27 27.27 -4.71
C LEU A 29 -10.53 26.49 -4.32
N SER A 30 -11.62 26.67 -5.04
CA SER A 30 -12.84 25.87 -4.86
C SER A 30 -12.69 24.48 -5.49
N ARG A 31 -13.52 23.52 -5.07
CA ARG A 31 -13.59 22.19 -5.70
C ARG A 31 -13.87 22.27 -7.20
N ALA A 32 -14.71 23.22 -7.64
CA ALA A 32 -15.01 23.44 -9.05
C ALA A 32 -13.82 23.98 -9.83
N GLN A 33 -13.03 24.88 -9.24
CA GLN A 33 -11.80 25.39 -9.85
C GLN A 33 -10.74 24.30 -9.97
N LEU A 34 -10.56 23.46 -8.95
CA LEU A 34 -9.64 22.33 -9.00
C LEU A 34 -10.07 21.27 -10.03
N LEU A 35 -11.37 21.02 -10.17
CA LEU A 35 -11.89 20.13 -11.20
C LEU A 35 -11.57 20.66 -12.60
N ALA A 36 -11.80 21.95 -12.85
CA ALA A 36 -11.47 22.57 -14.13
C ALA A 36 -9.97 22.47 -14.44
N LEU A 37 -9.11 22.78 -13.46
CA LEU A 37 -7.65 22.64 -13.60
C LEU A 37 -7.22 21.19 -13.87
N TYR A 38 -7.86 20.21 -13.24
CA TYR A 38 -7.58 18.80 -13.52
C TYR A 38 -7.93 18.48 -14.96
N GLN A 39 -9.15 18.79 -15.41
CA GLN A 39 -9.58 18.46 -16.78
C GLN A 39 -8.76 19.18 -17.86
N GLU A 40 -8.20 20.36 -17.55
CA GLU A 40 -7.27 21.05 -18.44
C GLU A 40 -5.89 20.39 -18.46
N ALA A 41 -5.36 20.01 -17.30
CA ALA A 41 -4.05 19.36 -17.17
C ALA A 41 -4.03 17.92 -17.70
N ASP A 42 -5.17 17.22 -17.62
CA ASP A 42 -5.35 15.87 -18.18
C ASP A 42 -6.74 15.70 -18.80
N PRO A 43 -6.90 16.10 -20.08
CA PRO A 43 -8.18 16.04 -20.79
C PRO A 43 -8.71 14.62 -21.04
N LEU A 44 -7.85 13.59 -20.91
CA LEU A 44 -8.24 12.19 -21.13
C LEU A 44 -8.84 11.55 -19.88
N THR A 45 -8.63 12.14 -18.70
CA THR A 45 -9.22 11.63 -17.46
C THR A 45 -10.75 11.75 -17.47
N LYS A 46 -11.43 10.66 -17.12
CA LYS A 46 -12.90 10.63 -16.99
C LYS A 46 -13.37 11.64 -15.93
N LEU A 47 -14.50 12.30 -16.19
CA LEU A 47 -15.05 13.35 -15.32
C LEU A 47 -15.23 12.90 -13.85
N GLY A 48 -15.70 11.67 -13.62
CA GLY A 48 -15.87 11.12 -12.26
C GLY A 48 -14.54 11.00 -11.51
N THR A 49 -13.49 10.52 -12.19
CA THR A 49 -12.13 10.39 -11.65
C THR A 49 -11.54 11.77 -11.36
N ALA A 50 -11.65 12.72 -12.29
CA ALA A 50 -11.19 14.09 -12.08
C ALA A 50 -11.90 14.76 -10.89
N ARG A 51 -13.23 14.55 -10.76
CA ARG A 51 -14.02 15.09 -9.64
C ARG A 51 -13.57 14.51 -8.30
N SER A 52 -13.39 13.19 -8.22
CA SER A 52 -12.91 12.53 -7.01
C SER A 52 -11.51 13.03 -6.64
N GLY A 53 -10.57 13.04 -7.58
CA GLY A 53 -9.21 13.51 -7.35
C GLY A 53 -9.13 14.98 -6.96
N ALA A 54 -9.88 15.86 -7.63
CA ALA A 54 -9.99 17.27 -7.25
C ALA A 54 -10.53 17.45 -5.82
N SER A 55 -11.50 16.62 -5.39
CA SER A 55 -12.01 16.64 -4.02
C SER A 55 -10.94 16.22 -3.01
N GLN A 56 -10.17 15.17 -3.29
CA GLN A 56 -9.08 14.70 -2.42
C GLN A 56 -7.99 15.75 -2.23
N VAL A 57 -7.55 16.37 -3.33
CA VAL A 57 -6.60 17.48 -3.31
C VAL A 57 -7.16 18.68 -2.55
N TRP A 58 -8.44 19.02 -2.78
CA TRP A 58 -9.09 20.12 -2.08
C TRP A 58 -9.08 19.93 -0.56
N ARG A 59 -9.45 18.74 -0.07
CA ARG A 59 -9.45 18.42 1.37
C ARG A 59 -8.06 18.56 1.96
N PHE A 60 -7.06 17.96 1.31
CA PHE A 60 -5.68 18.00 1.79
C PHE A 60 -5.13 19.43 1.91
N VAL A 61 -5.45 20.29 0.94
CA VAL A 61 -4.91 21.66 0.90
C VAL A 61 -5.72 22.63 1.76
N ASN A 62 -7.03 22.48 1.86
CA ASN A 62 -7.90 23.47 2.51
C ASN A 62 -8.49 23.02 3.86
N GLU A 63 -8.76 21.72 4.06
CA GLU A 63 -9.36 21.23 5.32
C GLU A 63 -8.28 20.93 6.38
N ILE A 64 -7.14 20.36 5.97
CA ILE A 64 -6.05 20.03 6.91
C ILE A 64 -5.31 21.29 7.37
N GLN A 65 -5.12 21.43 8.67
CA GLN A 65 -4.46 22.56 9.32
C GLN A 65 -3.29 22.12 10.21
N LYS A 66 -2.46 23.09 10.61
CA LYS A 66 -1.41 22.85 11.61
C LYS A 66 -2.05 22.43 12.93
N GLY A 67 -1.50 21.39 13.54
CA GLY A 67 -2.00 20.83 14.79
C GLY A 67 -2.93 19.63 14.61
N ASP A 68 -3.47 19.42 13.41
CA ASP A 68 -4.31 18.26 13.11
C ASP A 68 -3.51 16.96 13.18
N TRP A 69 -4.21 15.91 13.59
CA TRP A 69 -3.68 14.55 13.57
C TRP A 69 -3.81 13.94 12.19
N VAL A 70 -2.75 13.32 11.72
CA VAL A 70 -2.71 12.52 10.49
C VAL A 70 -2.15 11.14 10.78
N ILE A 71 -2.60 10.16 9.99
CA ILE A 71 -2.27 8.75 10.17
C ILE A 71 -1.90 8.14 8.82
N THR A 72 -0.91 7.25 8.82
CA THR A 72 -0.55 6.44 7.65
C THR A 72 -0.33 4.99 8.06
N TYR A 73 -0.65 4.05 7.17
CA TYR A 73 -0.58 2.61 7.43
C TYR A 73 0.70 2.02 6.83
N SER A 74 1.39 1.17 7.59
CA SER A 74 2.46 0.28 7.11
C SER A 74 1.87 -1.10 6.82
N PRO A 75 1.70 -1.49 5.54
CA PRO A 75 1.22 -2.83 5.21
C PRO A 75 2.17 -3.93 5.69
N ALA A 76 3.48 -3.69 5.59
CA ALA A 76 4.50 -4.67 5.97
C ALA A 76 4.50 -4.97 7.47
N ASN A 77 4.34 -3.92 8.30
CA ASN A 77 4.40 -4.08 9.75
C ASN A 77 3.01 -4.29 10.38
N ARG A 78 1.93 -4.06 9.62
CA ARG A 78 0.55 -3.98 10.10
C ARG A 78 0.37 -2.96 11.22
N THR A 79 1.10 -1.84 11.12
CA THR A 79 1.07 -0.77 12.10
C THR A 79 0.60 0.53 11.46
N TYR A 80 0.10 1.43 12.29
CA TYR A 80 -0.18 2.81 11.92
C TYR A 80 0.84 3.76 12.55
N LEU A 81 1.28 4.74 11.77
CA LEU A 81 2.06 5.86 12.26
C LEU A 81 1.15 7.07 12.37
N LEU A 82 1.05 7.60 13.59
CA LEU A 82 0.24 8.77 13.92
C LEU A 82 1.15 9.98 14.16
N GLY A 83 0.77 11.16 13.68
CA GLY A 83 1.58 12.37 13.82
C GLY A 83 0.76 13.64 13.74
N LYS A 84 1.36 14.76 14.16
CA LYS A 84 0.74 16.08 14.07
C LYS A 84 1.31 16.87 12.90
N VAL A 85 0.42 17.47 12.11
CA VAL A 85 0.79 18.40 11.04
C VAL A 85 1.44 19.64 11.64
N THR A 86 2.60 20.05 11.10
CA THR A 86 3.38 21.20 11.59
C THR A 86 3.51 22.32 10.57
N SER A 87 3.11 22.10 9.31
CA SER A 87 3.15 23.11 8.26
C SER A 87 1.81 23.31 7.55
N ASP A 88 1.71 24.43 6.82
CA ASP A 88 0.74 24.56 5.74
C ASP A 88 1.12 23.60 4.60
N PHE A 89 0.26 23.46 3.58
CA PHE A 89 0.61 22.68 2.40
C PHE A 89 1.84 23.28 1.70
N GLN A 90 2.67 22.41 1.14
CA GLN A 90 3.89 22.73 0.40
C GLN A 90 3.88 22.00 -0.93
N TYR A 91 4.26 22.71 -1.99
CA TYR A 91 4.54 22.12 -3.29
C TYR A 91 6.02 21.74 -3.37
N HIS A 92 6.29 20.48 -3.68
CA HIS A 92 7.64 19.90 -3.77
C HIS A 92 7.87 19.36 -5.19
N PRO A 93 8.38 20.17 -6.14
CA PRO A 93 8.63 19.73 -7.51
C PRO A 93 9.54 18.50 -7.58
N GLU A 94 10.50 18.40 -6.67
CA GLU A 94 11.46 17.30 -6.57
C GLU A 94 10.85 15.95 -6.17
N TRP A 95 9.64 15.92 -5.59
CA TRP A 95 8.95 14.70 -5.18
C TRP A 95 7.67 14.42 -5.98
N VAL A 96 7.45 15.13 -7.08
CA VAL A 96 6.26 14.96 -7.94
C VAL A 96 6.18 13.54 -8.49
N GLU A 97 7.28 13.03 -9.05
CA GLU A 97 7.37 11.66 -9.61
C GLU A 97 7.25 10.57 -8.53
N GLU A 98 7.61 10.91 -7.29
CA GLU A 98 7.46 10.01 -6.14
C GLU A 98 6.01 10.01 -5.58
N GLY A 99 5.12 10.84 -6.15
CA GLY A 99 3.73 10.97 -5.69
C GLY A 99 3.59 11.77 -4.39
N MET A 100 4.57 12.63 -4.08
CA MET A 100 4.58 13.48 -2.88
C MET A 100 4.72 14.97 -3.23
N GLY A 101 4.36 15.36 -4.46
CA GLY A 101 4.45 16.75 -4.91
C GLY A 101 3.57 17.72 -4.13
N ILE A 102 2.48 17.23 -3.51
CA ILE A 102 1.63 17.99 -2.59
C ILE A 102 1.84 17.38 -1.20
N ALA A 103 2.54 18.09 -0.32
CA ALA A 103 2.93 17.55 0.99
C ALA A 103 2.73 18.54 2.13
N ARG A 104 2.79 18.02 3.35
CA ARG A 104 2.83 18.78 4.61
C ARG A 104 3.88 18.16 5.52
N GLN A 105 4.57 19.00 6.28
CA GLN A 105 5.44 18.55 7.37
C GLN A 105 4.60 17.97 8.50
N VAL A 106 5.07 16.87 9.06
CA VAL A 106 4.42 16.13 10.13
C VAL A 106 5.47 15.76 11.17
N LYS A 107 5.16 16.04 12.43
CA LYS A 107 5.91 15.45 13.54
C LYS A 107 5.27 14.12 13.89
N TRP A 108 5.90 13.03 13.47
CA TRP A 108 5.44 11.67 13.75
C TRP A 108 5.70 11.29 15.21
N ASN A 109 4.77 10.53 15.80
CA ASN A 109 4.99 9.91 17.11
C ASN A 109 6.04 8.81 16.98
N THR A 110 6.83 8.61 18.03
CA THR A 110 7.86 7.56 18.06
C THR A 110 7.27 6.16 18.12
N GLN A 111 6.10 6.02 18.74
CA GLN A 111 5.42 4.73 18.89
C GLN A 111 4.43 4.53 17.75
N GLU A 112 4.52 3.38 17.11
CA GLU A 112 3.56 2.90 16.13
C GLU A 112 2.39 2.18 16.83
N ILE A 113 1.22 2.23 16.22
CA ILE A 113 -0.01 1.61 16.72
C ILE A 113 -0.21 0.28 15.98
N ASP A 114 -0.24 -0.82 16.73
CA ASP A 114 -0.54 -2.15 16.19
C ASP A 114 -2.00 -2.23 15.72
N ARG A 115 -2.23 -2.47 14.42
CA ARG A 115 -3.57 -2.58 13.82
C ARG A 115 -4.41 -3.61 14.55
N ASP A 116 -3.81 -4.72 14.96
CA ASP A 116 -4.56 -5.87 15.46
C ASP A 116 -5.12 -5.64 16.88
N ARG A 117 -4.63 -4.60 17.58
CA ARG A 117 -5.17 -4.17 18.89
C ARG A 117 -6.43 -3.32 18.78
N LEU A 118 -6.61 -2.65 17.64
CA LEU A 118 -7.74 -1.76 17.38
C LEU A 118 -9.06 -2.53 17.27
N SER A 119 -10.13 -1.87 17.68
CA SER A 119 -11.50 -2.33 17.52
C SER A 119 -11.86 -2.52 16.05
N VAL A 120 -12.85 -3.38 15.79
CA VAL A 120 -13.37 -3.59 14.43
C VAL A 120 -13.92 -2.28 13.85
N ALA A 121 -14.60 -1.47 14.65
CA ALA A 121 -15.16 -0.19 14.21
C ALA A 121 -14.07 0.80 13.73
N THR A 122 -12.99 0.93 14.50
CA THR A 122 -11.86 1.79 14.12
C THR A 122 -11.11 1.25 12.91
N LYS A 123 -10.89 -0.07 12.83
CA LYS A 123 -10.30 -0.72 11.65
C LYS A 123 -11.12 -0.47 10.39
N ASN A 124 -12.45 -0.58 10.47
CA ASN A 124 -13.34 -0.31 9.35
C ASN A 124 -13.23 1.16 8.91
N THR A 125 -13.15 2.11 9.84
CA THR A 125 -12.95 3.52 9.45
C THR A 125 -11.60 3.74 8.76
N LEU A 126 -10.51 3.19 9.32
CA LEU A 126 -9.16 3.33 8.77
C LEU A 126 -8.96 2.61 7.43
N GLY A 127 -9.89 1.72 7.07
CA GLY A 127 -9.90 0.97 5.82
C GLY A 127 -10.42 1.73 4.60
N SER A 128 -10.77 3.02 4.72
CA SER A 128 -11.38 3.81 3.64
C SER A 128 -10.63 3.67 2.30
N THR A 129 -11.40 3.64 1.21
CA THR A 129 -10.90 3.67 -0.17
C THR A 129 -10.38 5.05 -0.58
N LEU A 130 -10.75 6.11 0.15
CA LEU A 130 -10.29 7.47 -0.09
C LEU A 130 -8.87 7.67 0.47
N THR A 131 -8.08 8.51 -0.21
CA THR A 131 -6.72 8.86 0.26
C THR A 131 -6.76 9.83 1.45
N VAL A 132 -7.73 10.75 1.44
CA VAL A 132 -7.94 11.81 2.44
C VAL A 132 -9.40 11.76 2.89
N PHE A 133 -9.58 11.38 4.14
CA PHE A 133 -10.85 11.25 4.82
C PHE A 133 -10.67 11.60 6.29
N GLN A 134 -11.77 12.04 6.91
CA GLN A 134 -11.80 12.41 8.32
C GLN A 134 -12.19 11.18 9.14
N LEU A 135 -11.47 10.94 10.24
CA LEU A 135 -11.85 9.93 11.21
C LEU A 135 -12.93 10.49 12.16
N PRO A 136 -13.91 9.67 12.57
CA PRO A 136 -14.82 10.04 13.63
C PRO A 136 -14.07 10.12 14.96
N GLU A 137 -14.61 10.91 15.89
CA GLU A 137 -13.96 11.20 17.17
C GLU A 137 -13.62 9.93 17.96
N TYR A 138 -14.49 8.92 17.92
CA TYR A 138 -14.27 7.67 18.64
C TYR A 138 -13.02 6.91 18.16
N ALA A 139 -12.73 6.98 16.85
CA ALA A 139 -11.57 6.33 16.28
C ALA A 139 -10.30 7.09 16.69
N LEU A 140 -10.37 8.43 16.73
CA LEU A 140 -9.27 9.26 17.22
C LEU A 140 -9.00 9.03 18.71
N GLU A 141 -10.04 8.94 19.55
CA GLU A 141 -9.93 8.61 20.98
C GLU A 141 -9.25 7.24 21.17
N GLU A 142 -9.65 6.22 20.41
CA GLU A 142 -9.02 4.91 20.47
C GLU A 142 -7.53 4.98 20.06
N LEU A 143 -7.21 5.70 18.98
CA LEU A 143 -5.83 5.84 18.50
C LEU A 143 -4.93 6.60 19.49
N LEU A 144 -5.46 7.59 20.21
CA LEU A 144 -4.70 8.42 21.13
C LEU A 144 -4.62 7.85 22.55
N GLN A 145 -5.66 7.13 22.98
CA GLN A 145 -5.85 6.76 24.39
C GLN A 145 -6.12 5.26 24.60
N ASP A 146 -6.13 4.45 23.54
CA ASP A 146 -6.51 3.02 23.56
C ASP A 146 -7.93 2.77 24.14
N LYS A 147 -8.78 3.80 24.07
CA LYS A 147 -10.16 3.76 24.56
C LYS A 147 -11.08 3.20 23.48
N LYS A 148 -11.42 1.92 23.59
CA LYS A 148 -12.28 1.24 22.62
C LYS A 148 -13.69 1.86 22.59
N PRO A 149 -14.27 2.09 21.39
CA PRO A 149 -15.59 2.67 21.27
C PRO A 149 -16.68 1.71 21.78
N THR A 150 -17.72 2.27 22.40
CA THR A 150 -18.93 1.52 22.76
C THR A 150 -19.90 1.46 21.58
N VAL A 151 -20.83 0.49 21.61
CA VAL A 151 -21.84 0.30 20.56
C VAL A 151 -22.68 1.58 20.35
N ASP A 152 -23.06 2.26 21.42
CA ASP A 152 -23.84 3.50 21.36
C ASP A 152 -23.10 4.63 20.63
N VAL A 153 -21.80 4.79 20.91
CA VAL A 153 -20.95 5.82 20.28
C VAL A 153 -20.78 5.58 18.78
N ILE A 154 -20.63 4.31 18.38
CA ILE A 154 -20.55 3.92 16.96
C ILE A 154 -21.87 4.22 16.25
N THR A 155 -23.00 3.92 16.89
CA THR A 155 -24.34 4.10 16.32
C THR A 155 -24.70 5.58 16.14
N GLN A 156 -24.24 6.45 17.05
CA GLN A 156 -24.47 7.90 16.99
C GLN A 156 -23.55 8.63 16.02
N ASN A 157 -22.39 8.05 15.69
CA ASN A 157 -21.43 8.60 14.73
C ASN A 157 -21.22 7.63 13.55
N PRO A 158 -22.27 7.34 12.77
CA PRO A 158 -22.12 6.49 11.61
C PRO A 158 -21.14 7.15 10.63
N ILE A 159 -20.25 6.35 10.07
CA ILE A 159 -19.36 6.82 9.02
C ILE A 159 -20.26 7.05 7.80
N ALA A 160 -20.34 8.30 7.33
CA ALA A 160 -21.02 8.63 6.08
C ALA A 160 -20.18 8.10 4.91
N MET A 161 -20.26 6.80 4.69
CA MET A 161 -19.73 6.11 3.52
C MET A 161 -20.90 5.66 2.68
N ASP A 162 -20.77 5.75 1.37
CA ASP A 162 -21.74 5.17 0.46
C ASP A 162 -21.86 3.65 0.75
N GLU A 163 -23.06 3.08 0.64
CA GLU A 163 -23.26 1.65 0.90
C GLU A 163 -22.35 0.79 0.01
N ASP A 164 -22.18 1.20 -1.25
CA ASP A 164 -21.27 0.54 -2.19
C ASP A 164 -19.79 0.66 -1.77
N GLU A 165 -19.37 1.81 -1.21
CA GLU A 165 -18.01 2.02 -0.70
C GLU A 165 -17.74 1.18 0.57
N VAL A 166 -18.74 1.05 1.45
CA VAL A 166 -18.64 0.18 2.64
C VAL A 166 -18.50 -1.28 2.22
N VAL A 167 -19.31 -1.74 1.27
CA VAL A 167 -19.26 -3.11 0.79
C VAL A 167 -17.92 -3.41 0.11
N GLU A 168 -17.43 -2.51 -0.76
CA GLU A 168 -16.13 -2.68 -1.41
C GLU A 168 -14.98 -2.73 -0.41
N MET A 169 -15.00 -1.83 0.60
CA MET A 169 -14.00 -1.81 1.67
C MET A 169 -14.02 -3.11 2.50
N LEU A 170 -15.21 -3.55 2.94
CA LEU A 170 -15.36 -4.79 3.71
C LEU A 170 -14.93 -6.02 2.89
N ALA A 171 -15.26 -6.05 1.60
CA ALA A 171 -14.82 -7.11 0.70
C ALA A 171 -13.30 -7.12 0.55
N PHE A 172 -12.68 -5.95 0.35
CA PHE A 172 -11.24 -5.84 0.17
C PHE A 172 -10.46 -6.22 1.43
N GLU A 173 -10.88 -5.74 2.60
CA GLU A 173 -10.27 -6.14 3.88
C GLU A 173 -10.55 -7.62 4.19
N GLY A 174 -11.74 -8.13 3.88
CA GLY A 174 -12.05 -9.56 4.01
C GLY A 174 -11.16 -10.44 3.12
N ILE A 175 -10.87 -10.01 1.89
CA ILE A 175 -9.92 -10.68 1.00
C ILE A 175 -8.51 -10.67 1.59
N LYS A 176 -8.04 -9.53 2.09
CA LYS A 176 -6.73 -9.44 2.78
C LYS A 176 -6.65 -10.38 3.96
N ASP A 177 -7.65 -10.38 4.84
CA ASP A 177 -7.66 -11.22 6.02
C ASP A 177 -7.67 -12.71 5.62
N ARG A 178 -8.42 -13.07 4.56
CA ARG A 178 -8.43 -14.42 4.01
C ARG A 178 -7.08 -14.83 3.44
N ILE A 179 -6.44 -13.98 2.63
CA ILE A 179 -5.10 -14.21 2.08
C ILE A 179 -4.07 -14.38 3.21
N ASN A 180 -4.15 -13.56 4.25
CA ASN A 180 -3.26 -13.66 5.40
C ASN A 180 -3.47 -14.95 6.22
N SER A 181 -4.71 -15.46 6.26
CA SER A 181 -5.04 -16.71 6.95
C SER A 181 -4.63 -17.98 6.20
N LEU A 182 -4.15 -17.86 4.95
CA LEU A 182 -3.69 -19.00 4.17
C LEU A 182 -2.46 -19.63 4.83
N ASP A 183 -2.37 -20.95 4.74
CA ASP A 183 -1.13 -21.66 5.04
C ASP A 183 -0.09 -21.47 3.93
N TRP A 184 1.16 -21.89 4.19
CA TRP A 184 2.28 -21.62 3.28
C TRP A 184 2.11 -22.25 1.89
N ASP A 185 1.50 -23.44 1.81
CA ASP A 185 1.22 -24.19 0.58
C ASP A 185 0.01 -23.61 -0.15
N GLU A 186 -1.02 -23.17 0.57
CA GLU A 186 -2.14 -22.44 -0.01
C GLU A 186 -1.69 -21.11 -0.64
N MET A 187 -0.78 -20.40 0.01
CA MET A 187 -0.18 -19.16 -0.54
C MET A 187 0.62 -19.45 -1.82
N GLN A 188 1.39 -20.54 -1.88
CA GLN A 188 2.06 -20.95 -3.11
C GLN A 188 1.05 -21.22 -4.24
N ASN A 189 -0.04 -21.91 -3.93
CA ASN A 189 -1.10 -22.16 -4.91
C ASN A 189 -1.81 -20.88 -5.37
N LEU A 190 -2.00 -19.90 -4.48
CA LEU A 190 -2.53 -18.59 -4.83
C LEU A 190 -1.62 -17.87 -5.83
N VAL A 191 -0.31 -17.77 -5.54
CA VAL A 191 0.68 -17.16 -6.43
C VAL A 191 0.73 -17.89 -7.78
N ALA A 192 0.71 -19.22 -7.76
CA ALA A 192 0.65 -20.04 -8.98
C ALA A 192 -0.62 -19.76 -9.79
N GLY A 193 -1.76 -19.54 -9.12
CA GLY A 193 -3.03 -19.16 -9.74
C GLY A 193 -2.98 -17.79 -10.42
N VAL A 194 -2.33 -16.80 -9.79
CA VAL A 194 -2.13 -15.48 -10.39
C VAL A 194 -1.26 -15.57 -11.65
N LEU A 195 -0.17 -16.34 -11.60
CA LEU A 195 0.66 -16.54 -12.79
C LEU A 195 -0.11 -17.26 -13.92
N ARG A 196 -0.99 -18.21 -13.57
CA ARG A 196 -1.89 -18.86 -14.53
C ARG A 196 -2.87 -17.88 -15.17
N SER A 197 -3.46 -16.96 -14.41
CA SER A 197 -4.38 -15.96 -14.96
C SER A 197 -3.67 -14.97 -15.90
N MET A 198 -2.36 -14.79 -15.72
CA MET A 198 -1.50 -14.03 -16.65
C MET A 198 -1.06 -14.82 -17.90
N GLY A 199 -1.51 -16.07 -18.05
CA GLY A 199 -1.23 -16.91 -19.23
C GLY A 199 -0.03 -17.84 -19.10
N TYR A 200 0.62 -17.92 -17.94
CA TYR A 200 1.68 -18.88 -17.71
C TYR A 200 1.14 -20.24 -17.30
N LYS A 201 1.86 -21.31 -17.63
CA LYS A 201 1.66 -22.62 -17.03
C LYS A 201 2.61 -22.77 -15.85
N THR A 202 2.11 -23.24 -14.73
CA THR A 202 2.87 -23.32 -13.48
C THR A 202 2.99 -24.75 -12.96
N GLN A 203 4.18 -25.08 -12.47
CA GLN A 203 4.47 -26.28 -11.68
C GLN A 203 4.78 -25.86 -10.24
N VAL A 204 4.00 -26.34 -9.28
CA VAL A 204 4.24 -26.11 -7.84
C VAL A 204 5.05 -27.28 -7.31
N SER A 205 6.14 -27.00 -6.60
CA SER A 205 6.98 -28.02 -6.00
C SER A 205 6.22 -28.81 -4.91
N PRO A 206 6.45 -30.13 -4.76
CA PRO A 206 5.86 -30.89 -3.67
C PRO A 206 6.41 -30.47 -2.30
N ALA A 207 5.63 -30.64 -1.24
CA ALA A 207 6.09 -30.39 0.13
C ALA A 207 7.34 -31.22 0.48
N GLY A 208 8.47 -30.57 0.82
CA GLY A 208 9.70 -31.25 1.18
C GLY A 208 10.97 -30.41 1.11
N ALA A 209 12.13 -31.07 1.08
CA ALA A 209 13.44 -30.44 0.91
C ALA A 209 13.60 -29.89 -0.51
N ASP A 210 12.96 -28.76 -0.77
CA ASP A 210 12.98 -28.14 -2.08
C ASP A 210 14.32 -27.48 -2.38
N ARG A 211 14.72 -27.56 -3.65
CA ARG A 211 15.96 -27.00 -4.19
C ARG A 211 15.92 -25.46 -4.31
N GLY A 212 15.29 -24.79 -3.33
CA GLY A 212 15.09 -23.34 -3.30
C GLY A 212 14.25 -22.81 -4.45
N LYS A 213 13.12 -23.48 -4.75
CA LYS A 213 12.08 -22.99 -5.66
C LYS A 213 10.74 -23.61 -5.30
N ASP A 214 9.71 -22.78 -5.19
CA ASP A 214 8.35 -23.20 -4.84
C ASP A 214 7.49 -23.36 -6.09
N ILE A 215 7.71 -22.51 -7.11
CA ILE A 215 6.94 -22.53 -8.36
C ILE A 215 7.89 -22.31 -9.53
N ILE A 216 7.62 -23.01 -10.63
CA ILE A 216 8.20 -22.72 -11.95
C ILE A 216 7.05 -22.30 -12.86
N ALA A 217 7.16 -21.13 -13.49
CA ALA A 217 6.19 -20.64 -14.46
C ALA A 217 6.85 -20.44 -15.83
N SER A 218 6.17 -20.86 -16.89
CA SER A 218 6.65 -20.74 -18.27
C SER A 218 5.47 -20.78 -19.25
N PRO A 219 5.62 -20.27 -20.48
CA PRO A 219 4.54 -20.33 -21.48
C PRO A 219 4.13 -21.78 -21.83
N ASP A 220 5.12 -22.66 -21.93
CA ASP A 220 4.96 -24.06 -22.33
C ASP A 220 4.61 -24.99 -21.15
N GLY A 221 4.96 -24.59 -19.92
CA GLY A 221 4.74 -25.34 -18.70
C GLY A 221 5.84 -26.35 -18.39
N PHE A 222 6.84 -26.47 -19.27
CA PHE A 222 8.01 -27.33 -19.08
C PHE A 222 9.28 -26.51 -18.76
N GLY A 223 9.25 -25.21 -19.05
CA GLY A 223 10.40 -24.33 -18.87
C GLY A 223 11.44 -24.47 -19.99
N PHE A 224 11.04 -24.93 -21.18
CA PHE A 224 11.91 -24.89 -22.36
C PHE A 224 11.81 -23.54 -23.05
N GLU A 225 10.63 -22.93 -23.02
CA GLU A 225 10.40 -21.60 -23.57
C GLU A 225 10.63 -20.48 -22.55
N ASN A 226 11.18 -19.39 -23.04
CA ASN A 226 11.35 -18.17 -22.28
C ASN A 226 10.07 -17.31 -22.31
N PRO A 227 9.76 -16.57 -21.22
CA PRO A 227 10.55 -16.52 -19.98
C PRO A 227 10.24 -17.71 -19.06
N ARG A 228 11.31 -18.35 -18.56
CA ARG A 228 11.21 -19.31 -17.46
C ARG A 228 11.35 -18.56 -16.13
N ILE A 229 10.24 -18.43 -15.41
CA ILE A 229 10.17 -17.71 -14.15
C ILE A 229 10.28 -18.71 -13.01
N ILE A 230 11.27 -18.53 -12.14
CA ILE A 230 11.40 -19.28 -10.90
C ILE A 230 10.88 -18.42 -9.76
N VAL A 231 10.03 -19.00 -8.92
CA VAL A 231 9.34 -18.29 -7.85
C VAL A 231 9.71 -18.90 -6.49
N GLU A 232 9.99 -18.02 -5.54
CA GLU A 232 10.06 -18.35 -4.10
C GLU A 232 8.97 -17.57 -3.38
N VAL A 233 8.24 -18.23 -2.49
CA VAL A 233 7.14 -17.68 -1.70
C VAL A 233 7.48 -17.82 -0.22
N LYS A 234 7.52 -16.70 0.49
CA LYS A 234 7.74 -16.65 1.95
C LYS A 234 6.54 -16.03 2.65
N HIS A 235 5.68 -16.88 3.18
CA HIS A 235 4.54 -16.50 4.00
C HIS A 235 4.92 -16.44 5.49
N ARG A 236 5.38 -15.26 5.93
CA ARG A 236 5.77 -15.00 7.34
C ARG A 236 5.80 -13.50 7.59
N ARG A 237 5.68 -13.11 8.87
CA ARG A 237 5.67 -11.70 9.30
C ARG A 237 7.02 -10.99 9.13
N GLU A 238 8.12 -11.71 9.19
CA GLU A 238 9.46 -11.13 9.10
C GLU A 238 9.78 -10.63 7.68
N GLN A 239 10.41 -9.46 7.59
CA GLN A 239 10.91 -8.92 6.33
C GLN A 239 12.07 -9.75 5.75
N MET A 240 12.10 -9.85 4.42
CA MET A 240 13.18 -10.56 3.72
C MET A 240 14.43 -9.68 3.61
N GLY A 241 15.57 -10.26 3.98
CA GLY A 241 16.88 -9.60 3.95
C GLY A 241 17.68 -9.90 2.68
N SER A 242 18.78 -9.16 2.50
CA SER A 242 19.66 -9.31 1.32
C SER A 242 20.28 -10.71 1.21
N GLN A 243 20.51 -11.40 2.32
CA GLN A 243 21.05 -12.76 2.32
C GLN A 243 20.08 -13.76 1.66
N GLN A 244 18.79 -13.66 1.95
CA GLN A 244 17.77 -14.53 1.36
C GLN A 244 17.66 -14.30 -0.15
N ILE A 245 17.71 -13.04 -0.58
CA ILE A 245 17.70 -12.67 -2.00
C ILE A 245 18.94 -13.22 -2.72
N ARG A 246 20.13 -13.06 -2.17
CA ARG A 246 21.37 -13.64 -2.74
C ARG A 246 21.31 -15.15 -2.85
N SER A 247 20.85 -15.83 -1.80
CA SER A 247 20.71 -17.29 -1.81
C SER A 247 19.75 -17.78 -2.89
N PHE A 248 18.63 -17.06 -3.09
CA PHE A 248 17.68 -17.38 -4.15
C PHE A 248 18.27 -17.21 -5.55
N ILE A 249 18.94 -16.07 -5.81
CA ILE A 249 19.57 -15.78 -7.11
C ILE A 249 20.70 -16.77 -7.41
N GLY A 250 21.52 -17.11 -6.40
CA GLY A 250 22.70 -17.96 -6.57
C GLY A 250 22.41 -19.36 -7.13
N GLY A 251 21.16 -19.83 -7.04
CA GLY A 251 20.72 -21.11 -7.58
C GLY A 251 20.01 -21.04 -8.94
N ARG A 252 20.11 -19.94 -9.69
CA ARG A 252 19.37 -19.70 -10.95
C ARG A 252 20.28 -19.74 -12.19
N HIS A 253 19.72 -20.14 -13.32
CA HIS A 253 20.39 -20.02 -14.62
C HIS A 253 20.33 -18.58 -15.13
N LYS A 254 21.30 -18.20 -15.97
CA LYS A 254 21.39 -16.85 -16.56
C LYS A 254 20.14 -16.40 -17.33
N ASP A 255 19.41 -17.36 -17.90
CA ASP A 255 18.22 -17.10 -18.72
C ASP A 255 16.92 -17.15 -17.90
N ASP A 256 17.00 -17.58 -16.62
CA ASP A 256 15.85 -17.56 -15.73
C ASP A 256 15.43 -16.11 -15.42
N ARG A 257 14.20 -15.98 -14.94
CA ARG A 257 13.67 -14.76 -14.31
C ARG A 257 13.25 -15.11 -12.90
N GLY A 258 13.50 -14.21 -11.96
CA GLY A 258 13.14 -14.41 -10.56
C GLY A 258 11.86 -13.67 -10.21
N LEU A 259 10.99 -14.32 -9.45
CA LEU A 259 9.92 -13.67 -8.69
C LEU A 259 10.05 -14.09 -7.23
N TYR A 260 10.30 -13.13 -6.35
CA TYR A 260 10.35 -13.41 -4.91
C TYR A 260 9.14 -12.77 -4.25
N VAL A 261 8.31 -13.61 -3.64
CA VAL A 261 7.04 -13.19 -3.01
C VAL A 261 7.17 -13.26 -1.50
N SER A 262 6.76 -12.20 -0.80
CA SER A 262 6.72 -12.18 0.67
C SER A 262 5.54 -11.40 1.22
N THR A 263 4.86 -11.94 2.23
CA THR A 263 3.81 -11.22 2.96
C THR A 263 4.36 -10.28 4.04
N GLY A 264 5.55 -10.55 4.57
CA GLY A 264 6.25 -9.67 5.52
C GLY A 264 7.00 -8.50 4.89
N GLY A 265 7.13 -8.47 3.56
CA GLY A 265 7.84 -7.42 2.82
C GLY A 265 9.36 -7.62 2.74
N PHE A 266 10.07 -6.56 2.34
CA PHE A 266 11.50 -6.59 2.03
C PHE A 266 12.23 -5.39 2.63
N THR A 267 13.40 -5.66 3.22
CA THR A 267 14.31 -4.63 3.70
C THR A 267 14.85 -3.78 2.54
N LYS A 268 15.34 -2.57 2.84
CA LYS A 268 15.99 -1.69 1.85
C LYS A 268 17.18 -2.37 1.16
N ASP A 269 18.00 -3.09 1.91
CA ASP A 269 19.15 -3.82 1.38
C ASP A 269 18.72 -4.98 0.46
N ALA A 270 17.60 -5.64 0.75
CA ALA A 270 17.05 -6.68 -0.12
C ALA A 270 16.60 -6.12 -1.47
N ARG A 271 15.98 -4.93 -1.47
CA ARG A 271 15.60 -4.22 -2.71
C ARG A 271 16.84 -3.84 -3.52
N TYR A 272 17.84 -3.25 -2.86
CA TYR A 272 19.11 -2.91 -3.51
C TYR A 272 19.81 -4.14 -4.11
N GLU A 273 19.79 -5.28 -3.41
CA GLU A 273 20.35 -6.54 -3.91
C GLU A 273 19.59 -7.07 -5.14
N ALA A 274 18.27 -6.96 -5.15
CA ALA A 274 17.46 -7.37 -6.31
C ALA A 274 17.74 -6.48 -7.53
N ASP A 275 17.84 -5.16 -7.34
CA ASP A 275 18.07 -4.19 -8.43
C ASP A 275 19.44 -4.39 -9.11
N ARG A 276 20.46 -4.81 -8.36
CA ARG A 276 21.81 -5.07 -8.89
C ARG A 276 22.02 -6.50 -9.42
N SER A 277 20.99 -7.35 -9.34
CA SER A 277 21.10 -8.75 -9.75
C SER A 277 21.31 -8.85 -11.26
N THR A 278 22.23 -9.71 -11.68
CA THR A 278 22.43 -10.01 -13.12
C THR A 278 21.27 -10.81 -13.71
N ILE A 279 20.51 -11.52 -12.86
CA ILE A 279 19.30 -12.24 -13.24
C ILE A 279 18.12 -11.33 -12.88
N PRO A 280 17.27 -10.93 -13.84
CA PRO A 280 16.16 -10.03 -13.55
C PRO A 280 15.25 -10.63 -12.48
N LEU A 281 15.05 -9.87 -11.41
CA LEU A 281 14.31 -10.29 -10.21
C LEU A 281 13.27 -9.23 -9.87
N THR A 282 12.01 -9.66 -9.75
CA THR A 282 10.94 -8.84 -9.18
C THR A 282 10.67 -9.25 -7.75
N LEU A 283 10.64 -8.28 -6.84
CA LEU A 283 10.18 -8.47 -5.46
C LEU A 283 8.70 -8.09 -5.37
N TRP A 284 7.87 -9.00 -4.86
CA TRP A 284 6.43 -8.78 -4.73
C TRP A 284 5.99 -8.95 -3.28
N THR A 285 5.49 -7.85 -2.70
CA THR A 285 4.82 -7.89 -1.38
C THR A 285 3.32 -8.10 -1.58
N LEU A 286 2.78 -9.12 -0.92
CA LEU A 286 1.34 -9.44 -0.88
C LEU A 286 0.71 -8.87 0.39
#